data_AF-A0A180H314-F1
#
_entry.id   AF-A0A180H314-F1
#
_cell.length_a   1.000
_cell.length_b   1.000
_cell.length_c   1.000
_cell.angle_alpha   90.00
_cell.angle_beta   90.00
_cell.angle_gamma   90.00
#
_symmetry.space_group_name_H-M   'P 1'
#
loop_
_entity.id
_entity.type
_entity.pdbx_description
1 polymer ?
#
loop_
_entity_poly.entity_id
_entity_poly.type
_entity_poly.pdbx_seq_one_letter_code
_entity_poly.pdbx_strand_id
1 'polypeptide(L)'
;MAPQSIVNSPTLTTCGEKTAFLADDHSPGKSGVLQSKSHEVVKVQPTVKMAPASQKDQLIAEVSKLFDLAEEAIISRMRSFYTSRTKAAFNPRETDRDGEIFPKVIKPLWAHAIHTQDCAMLMRESVQNMKMEAKTKGIDTSSAYKQNLRKVLEILEPHLRTTNRQNHLPLSRMDDTMYRKLQLIWNSNPEIFFQIEPILSSRLSKYELHRRLTTLTNQIIQKTAIENWKLISKALADMGHKRRVNQFLKSLERNFELDKEFPDLLNYFELWTKNPGIFKSSLGKPKHDAGSLMMTILGPFEFRRRFNFAVLSHQWFDLKLDFQPQTELPLVVKEDLQSAEKSNGVNLLNVCCLIRYLGLGQPKSFGDSTDNKVLADFERVLRLFNCETYWYVPWFESADRAWLIKTFPEYLERLNDLCTENKKRYIKSIEGQEEKAGRTDENVIDFYREDQVLFHDQGIPLHDIEALEKLRAANTQLKSFTIPTQEQTSMEWLLL
;
A
#
# COMPACT_ATOMS: atom_id res chain seq x y z
N MET A 1 -15.79 11.95 -36.22
CA MET A 1 -17.00 12.81 -36.20
C MET A 1 -17.63 12.66 -34.82
N ALA A 2 -17.74 13.78 -34.10
CA ALA A 2 -18.21 13.91 -32.71
C ALA A 2 -19.76 13.75 -32.60
N PRO A 3 -20.42 13.78 -31.41
CA PRO A 3 -20.35 14.90 -30.45
C PRO A 3 -20.27 14.54 -28.94
N GLN A 4 -19.74 15.51 -28.20
CA GLN A 4 -19.74 15.65 -26.74
C GLN A 4 -21.09 16.19 -26.24
N SER A 5 -21.47 15.88 -25.00
CA SER A 5 -22.57 16.55 -24.29
C SER A 5 -22.09 17.05 -22.91
N ILE A 6 -22.08 18.38 -22.78
CA ILE A 6 -21.93 19.18 -21.56
C ILE A 6 -23.32 19.38 -20.97
N VAL A 7 -23.48 19.26 -19.65
CA VAL A 7 -24.67 19.75 -18.93
C VAL A 7 -24.22 20.71 -17.83
N ASN A 8 -24.73 21.94 -17.91
CA ASN A 8 -24.55 23.05 -16.99
C ASN A 8 -25.79 23.25 -16.11
N SER A 9 -25.55 23.95 -14.99
CA SER A 9 -26.42 24.95 -14.30
C SER A 9 -27.04 24.50 -12.95
N PRO A 10 -27.43 25.42 -12.03
CA PRO A 10 -27.30 26.89 -12.03
C PRO A 10 -26.82 27.54 -10.70
N THR A 11 -26.39 28.79 -10.86
CA THR A 11 -26.19 29.85 -9.84
C THR A 11 -27.52 30.49 -9.43
N LEU A 12 -27.64 30.97 -8.19
CA LEU A 12 -28.69 31.89 -7.75
C LEU A 12 -28.09 33.11 -7.04
N THR A 13 -28.62 34.25 -7.45
CA THR A 13 -28.28 35.66 -7.26
C THR A 13 -28.91 36.26 -5.99
N THR A 14 -28.33 37.36 -5.46
CA THR A 14 -28.96 38.68 -5.14
C THR A 14 -27.88 39.63 -4.58
N CYS A 15 -27.52 40.77 -5.22
CA CYS A 15 -28.16 42.12 -5.22
C CYS A 15 -28.38 42.70 -3.80
N GLY A 16 -28.06 43.96 -3.45
CA GLY A 16 -27.52 45.18 -4.07
C GLY A 16 -26.96 46.05 -2.90
N GLU A 17 -26.58 47.33 -2.94
CA GLU A 17 -26.65 48.44 -3.88
C GLU A 17 -25.69 49.53 -3.34
N LYS A 18 -25.35 50.49 -4.21
CA LYS A 18 -24.36 51.58 -4.02
C LYS A 18 -24.88 52.77 -3.20
N THR A 19 -23.93 53.64 -2.86
CA THR A 19 -23.95 55.14 -2.76
C THR A 19 -23.63 55.66 -1.35
N ALA A 20 -22.94 56.78 -1.11
CA ALA A 20 -22.00 57.64 -1.85
C ALA A 20 -21.46 58.72 -0.86
N PHE A 21 -20.33 59.34 -1.22
CA PHE A 21 -19.89 60.73 -0.92
C PHE A 21 -19.35 61.19 0.47
N LEU A 22 -18.12 61.78 0.40
CA LEU A 22 -17.57 63.06 0.95
C LEU A 22 -17.75 63.39 2.44
N ALA A 23 -16.88 64.10 3.16
CA ALA A 23 -15.58 64.78 2.95
C ALA A 23 -15.03 65.15 4.36
N ASP A 24 -13.74 65.50 4.42
CA ASP A 24 -13.05 66.54 5.21
C ASP A 24 -13.65 66.97 6.58
N ASP A 25 -12.89 67.28 7.65
CA ASP A 25 -11.82 68.26 7.68
C ASP A 25 -11.33 68.47 9.13
N HIS A 26 -10.17 69.13 9.22
CA HIS A 26 -9.70 70.00 10.31
C HIS A 26 -9.04 69.43 11.59
N SER A 27 -7.71 69.62 11.60
CA SER A 27 -6.84 69.92 12.77
C SER A 27 -7.16 71.33 13.36
N PRO A 28 -6.37 72.01 14.22
CA PRO A 28 -5.11 71.69 14.93
C PRO A 28 -5.05 72.22 16.40
N GLY A 29 -3.89 72.08 17.07
CA GLY A 29 -3.61 72.88 18.29
C GLY A 29 -2.32 72.51 19.03
N LYS A 30 -1.23 73.25 18.77
CA LYS A 30 0.05 73.20 19.50
C LYS A 30 0.03 74.15 20.71
N SER A 31 0.76 73.83 21.79
CA SER A 31 1.92 74.61 22.32
C SER A 31 2.22 74.25 23.79
N GLY A 32 3.51 74.15 24.19
CA GLY A 32 3.89 74.13 25.62
C GLY A 32 5.24 73.47 26.03
N VAL A 33 6.37 74.09 25.68
CA VAL A 33 7.62 74.38 26.46
C VAL A 33 8.18 73.43 27.57
N LEU A 34 9.40 72.92 27.29
CA LEU A 34 10.67 72.74 28.06
C LEU A 34 10.78 72.26 29.55
N GLN A 35 11.70 71.28 29.70
CA GLN A 35 12.69 70.96 30.76
C GLN A 35 12.26 70.22 32.05
N SER A 36 12.74 68.97 32.21
CA SER A 36 13.88 68.62 33.09
C SER A 36 14.09 67.09 33.16
N LYS A 37 15.33 66.69 33.44
CA LYS A 37 15.84 65.31 33.47
C LYS A 37 15.30 64.52 34.66
N SER A 38 14.87 63.29 34.41
CA SER A 38 15.04 62.16 35.34
C SER A 38 15.13 60.86 34.54
N HIS A 39 16.19 60.09 34.79
CA HIS A 39 16.32 58.72 34.33
C HIS A 39 15.24 57.87 35.01
N GLU A 40 14.24 57.46 34.25
CA GLU A 40 13.39 56.32 34.60
C GLU A 40 13.46 55.31 33.45
N VAL A 41 13.98 54.13 33.78
CA VAL A 41 14.04 52.96 32.91
C VAL A 41 12.60 52.51 32.69
N VAL A 42 11.98 52.97 31.60
CA VAL A 42 10.76 52.34 31.09
C VAL A 42 11.18 50.99 30.53
N LYS A 43 10.82 49.92 31.25
CA LYS A 43 10.72 48.56 30.69
C LYS A 43 9.77 48.62 29.49
N VAL A 44 10.30 48.83 28.29
CA VAL A 44 9.58 48.51 27.06
C VAL A 44 9.64 47.00 26.95
N GLN A 45 8.59 46.33 27.41
CA GLN A 45 8.30 44.97 26.97
C GLN A 45 8.25 45.01 25.43
N PRO A 46 9.04 44.21 24.71
CA PRO A 46 8.79 44.02 23.31
C PRO A 46 7.47 43.26 23.24
N THR A 47 6.41 43.95 22.81
CA THR A 47 5.14 43.34 22.44
C THR A 47 5.43 42.45 21.24
N VAL A 48 5.79 41.19 21.51
CA VAL A 48 5.68 40.13 20.52
C VAL A 48 4.21 40.12 20.13
N LYS A 49 3.91 40.60 18.92
CA LYS A 49 2.61 40.32 18.30
C LYS A 49 2.60 38.82 18.02
N MET A 50 2.27 38.04 19.04
CA MET A 50 1.81 36.67 18.86
C MET A 50 0.60 36.75 17.93
N ALA A 51 0.56 35.88 16.93
CA ALA A 51 -0.68 35.62 16.20
C ALA A 51 -1.81 35.42 17.24
N PRO A 52 -2.99 36.03 17.05
CA PRO A 52 -4.06 35.93 18.03
C PRO A 52 -4.35 34.46 18.29
N ALA A 53 -4.49 34.07 19.56
CA ALA A 53 -4.67 32.68 19.98
C ALA A 53 -5.77 31.95 19.16
N SER A 54 -6.79 32.69 18.73
CA SER A 54 -7.87 32.24 17.85
C SER A 54 -7.41 31.68 16.49
N GLN A 55 -6.34 32.20 15.89
CA GLN A 55 -5.85 31.75 14.59
C GLN A 55 -5.02 30.46 14.72
N LYS A 56 -4.30 30.29 15.83
CA LYS A 56 -3.60 29.04 16.15
C LYS A 56 -4.60 27.92 16.45
N ASP A 57 -5.64 28.21 17.21
CA ASP A 57 -6.68 27.23 17.55
C ASP A 57 -7.50 26.82 16.31
N GLN A 58 -7.77 27.76 15.39
CA GLN A 58 -8.37 27.46 14.08
C GLN A 58 -7.48 26.55 13.23
N LEU A 59 -6.17 26.84 13.14
CA LEU A 59 -5.22 26.01 12.40
C LEU A 59 -5.14 24.59 12.98
N ILE A 60 -5.09 24.45 14.32
CA ILE A 60 -5.06 23.14 15.00
C ILE A 60 -6.35 22.35 14.71
N ALA A 61 -7.50 23.02 14.71
CA ALA A 61 -8.79 22.39 14.40
C ALA A 61 -8.87 21.96 12.93
N GLU A 62 -8.40 22.79 11.99
CA GLU A 62 -8.33 22.44 10.56
C GLU A 62 -7.40 21.26 10.30
N VAL A 63 -6.22 21.28 10.91
CA VAL A 63 -5.26 20.18 10.85
C VAL A 63 -5.89 18.90 11.39
N SER A 64 -6.47 18.93 12.60
CA SER A 64 -7.14 17.76 13.20
C SER A 64 -8.25 17.20 12.31
N LYS A 65 -9.03 18.06 11.66
CA LYS A 65 -10.06 17.61 10.70
C LYS A 65 -9.46 16.91 9.47
N LEU A 66 -8.31 17.36 8.97
CA LEU A 66 -7.60 16.69 7.88
C LEU A 66 -7.07 15.32 8.31
N PHE A 67 -6.60 15.18 9.55
CA PHE A 67 -6.21 13.89 10.14
C PHE A 67 -7.38 12.91 10.13
N ASP A 68 -8.53 13.31 10.65
CA ASP A 68 -9.72 12.46 10.72
C ASP A 68 -10.17 12.01 9.32
N LEU A 69 -10.19 12.93 8.35
CA LEU A 69 -10.54 12.62 6.96
C LEU A 69 -9.55 11.65 6.30
N ALA A 70 -8.25 11.83 6.53
CA ALA A 70 -7.22 10.92 6.00
C ALA A 70 -7.34 9.52 6.62
N GLU A 71 -7.62 9.46 7.92
CA GLU A 71 -7.82 8.21 8.66
C GLU A 71 -9.05 7.45 8.16
N GLU A 72 -10.18 8.13 8.01
CA GLU A 72 -11.42 7.55 7.45
C GLU A 72 -11.21 7.04 6.02
N ALA A 73 -10.48 7.81 5.19
CA ALA A 73 -10.16 7.43 3.82
C ALA A 73 -9.29 6.16 3.78
N ILE A 74 -8.30 6.03 4.66
CA ILE A 74 -7.46 4.83 4.78
C ILE A 74 -8.31 3.63 5.20
N ILE A 75 -9.12 3.75 6.24
CA ILE A 75 -9.98 2.65 6.73
C ILE A 75 -10.94 2.18 5.64
N SER A 76 -11.60 3.13 4.95
CA SER A 76 -12.51 2.83 3.83
C SER A 76 -11.79 2.08 2.70
N ARG A 77 -10.59 2.55 2.34
CA ARG A 77 -9.75 1.91 1.32
C ARG A 77 -9.31 0.50 1.74
N MET A 78 -8.90 0.31 2.99
CA MET A 78 -8.51 -1.00 3.54
C MET A 78 -9.67 -2.00 3.51
N ARG A 79 -10.88 -1.56 3.85
CA ARG A 79 -12.09 -2.40 3.79
C ARG A 79 -12.46 -2.79 2.37
N SER A 80 -12.45 -1.83 1.43
CA SER A 80 -12.69 -2.10 0.01
C SER A 80 -11.68 -3.10 -0.57
N PHE A 81 -10.40 -2.95 -0.21
CA PHE A 81 -9.36 -3.87 -0.59
C PHE A 81 -9.56 -5.27 0.00
N TYR A 82 -9.91 -5.36 1.29
CA TYR A 82 -10.22 -6.64 1.93
C TYR A 82 -11.36 -7.40 1.23
N THR A 83 -12.46 -6.71 0.91
CA THR A 83 -13.59 -7.29 0.18
C THR A 83 -13.17 -7.81 -1.19
N SER A 84 -12.48 -6.97 -1.97
CA SER A 84 -12.03 -7.32 -3.32
C SER A 84 -11.05 -8.49 -3.30
N ARG A 85 -10.13 -8.50 -2.35
CA ARG A 85 -9.12 -9.55 -2.19
C ARG A 85 -9.75 -10.87 -1.74
N THR A 86 -10.70 -10.83 -0.82
CA THR A 86 -11.41 -12.03 -0.34
C THR A 86 -12.23 -12.66 -1.46
N LYS A 87 -12.93 -11.86 -2.28
CA LYS A 87 -13.62 -12.34 -3.49
C LYS A 87 -12.65 -13.05 -4.43
N ALA A 88 -11.57 -12.39 -4.82
CA ALA A 88 -10.57 -12.96 -5.71
C ALA A 88 -9.86 -14.20 -5.11
N ALA A 89 -9.80 -14.32 -3.78
CA ALA A 89 -9.18 -15.45 -3.11
C ALA A 89 -9.94 -16.77 -3.28
N PHE A 90 -11.27 -16.71 -3.23
CA PHE A 90 -12.12 -17.88 -3.42
C PHE A 90 -12.60 -18.03 -4.87
N ASN A 91 -12.77 -16.92 -5.57
CA ASN A 91 -13.23 -16.88 -6.96
C ASN A 91 -12.38 -15.91 -7.81
N PRO A 92 -11.22 -16.36 -8.33
CA PRO A 92 -10.30 -15.52 -9.09
C PRO A 92 -10.89 -14.91 -10.38
N ARG A 93 -11.95 -15.51 -10.91
CA ARG A 93 -12.67 -15.06 -12.12
C ARG A 93 -14.14 -14.87 -11.79
N GLU A 94 -14.62 -13.64 -11.86
CA GLU A 94 -16.05 -13.35 -11.75
C GLU A 94 -16.78 -13.74 -13.04
N THR A 95 -17.89 -14.45 -12.92
CA THR A 95 -18.73 -14.88 -14.04
C THR A 95 -20.19 -14.93 -13.62
N ASP A 96 -21.09 -14.82 -14.60
CA ASP A 96 -22.53 -14.93 -14.37
C ASP A 96 -23.01 -16.39 -14.20
N ARG A 97 -22.09 -17.36 -14.21
CA ARG A 97 -22.40 -18.80 -14.13
C ARG A 97 -21.84 -19.39 -12.84
N ASP A 98 -22.73 -19.91 -12.01
CA ASP A 98 -22.37 -20.51 -10.74
C ASP A 98 -21.29 -21.61 -10.90
N GLY A 99 -20.18 -21.43 -10.18
CA GLY A 99 -19.05 -22.35 -10.18
C GLY A 99 -18.21 -22.33 -11.46
N GLU A 100 -18.46 -21.48 -12.44
CA GLU A 100 -17.61 -21.39 -13.64
C GLU A 100 -16.27 -20.70 -13.32
N ILE A 101 -15.19 -21.48 -13.26
CA ILE A 101 -13.83 -20.99 -12.96
C ILE A 101 -13.02 -20.65 -14.22
N PHE A 102 -13.46 -21.16 -15.37
CA PHE A 102 -12.89 -20.92 -16.69
C PHE A 102 -13.97 -21.21 -17.73
N PRO A 103 -13.96 -20.63 -18.95
CA PRO A 103 -15.02 -20.86 -19.92
C PRO A 103 -15.38 -22.35 -20.08
N LYS A 104 -16.63 -22.70 -19.73
CA LYS A 104 -17.17 -24.08 -19.76
C LYS A 104 -16.57 -25.07 -18.75
N VAL A 105 -15.81 -24.61 -17.76
CA VAL A 105 -15.25 -25.43 -16.68
C VAL A 105 -15.96 -25.08 -15.38
N ILE A 106 -16.83 -25.99 -14.93
CA ILE A 106 -17.60 -25.83 -13.69
C ILE A 106 -16.90 -26.57 -12.55
N LYS A 107 -16.55 -25.84 -11.49
CA LYS A 107 -16.13 -26.39 -10.20
C LYS A 107 -17.38 -26.67 -9.37
N PRO A 108 -17.68 -27.92 -8.99
CA PRO A 108 -18.85 -28.21 -8.18
C PRO A 108 -18.73 -27.54 -6.80
N LEU A 109 -19.70 -26.71 -6.45
CA LEU A 109 -19.71 -25.90 -5.21
C LEU A 109 -19.56 -26.76 -3.93
N TRP A 110 -20.06 -27.99 -3.97
CA TRP A 110 -20.05 -28.90 -2.83
C TRP A 110 -19.04 -30.04 -2.97
N ALA A 111 -18.11 -29.96 -3.92
CA ALA A 111 -17.08 -30.99 -4.12
C ALA A 111 -16.31 -31.30 -2.83
N HIS A 112 -16.15 -30.31 -1.94
CA HIS A 112 -15.40 -30.47 -0.69
C HIS A 112 -16.18 -31.16 0.43
N ALA A 113 -17.49 -31.33 0.30
CA ALA A 113 -18.34 -31.93 1.33
C ALA A 113 -18.06 -33.41 1.56
N ILE A 114 -17.54 -34.12 0.55
CA ILE A 114 -17.27 -35.57 0.62
C ILE A 114 -15.96 -35.93 1.34
N HIS A 115 -15.14 -34.93 1.69
CA HIS A 115 -13.78 -35.18 2.14
C HIS A 115 -13.62 -35.42 3.64
N THR A 116 -14.46 -34.79 4.48
CA THR A 116 -14.41 -34.96 5.94
C THR A 116 -15.82 -34.95 6.52
N GLN A 117 -16.01 -35.56 7.69
CA GLN A 117 -17.30 -35.55 8.37
C GLN A 117 -17.74 -34.12 8.73
N ASP A 118 -16.81 -33.27 9.16
CA ASP A 118 -17.10 -31.85 9.44
C ASP A 118 -17.59 -31.10 8.21
N CYS A 119 -16.93 -31.30 7.06
CA CYS A 119 -17.36 -30.73 5.79
C CYS A 119 -18.75 -31.22 5.38
N ALA A 120 -19.05 -32.51 5.58
CA ALA A 120 -20.36 -33.09 5.32
C ALA A 120 -21.45 -32.54 6.26
N MET A 121 -21.11 -32.24 7.52
CA MET A 121 -22.02 -31.59 8.46
C MET A 121 -22.31 -30.14 8.05
N LEU A 122 -21.28 -29.34 7.75
CA LEU A 122 -21.43 -27.96 7.28
C LEU A 122 -22.31 -27.87 6.03
N MET A 123 -22.16 -28.81 5.09
CA MET A 123 -22.99 -28.89 3.89
C MET A 123 -24.45 -29.23 4.23
N ARG A 124 -24.69 -30.22 5.11
CA ARG A 124 -26.04 -30.58 5.56
C ARG A 124 -26.75 -29.40 6.23
N GLU A 125 -26.06 -28.69 7.11
CA GLU A 125 -26.59 -27.50 7.79
C GLU A 125 -26.87 -26.36 6.79
N SER A 126 -25.94 -26.12 5.84
CA SER A 126 -26.13 -25.10 4.80
C SER A 126 -27.35 -25.40 3.92
N VAL A 127 -27.53 -26.67 3.52
CA VAL A 127 -28.69 -27.12 2.74
C VAL A 127 -30.00 -27.02 3.54
N GLN A 128 -29.97 -27.35 4.83
CA GLN A 128 -31.13 -27.18 5.71
C GLN A 128 -31.52 -25.71 5.83
N ASN A 129 -30.55 -24.82 6.03
CA ASN A 129 -30.78 -23.38 6.12
C ASN A 129 -31.38 -22.82 4.81
N MET A 130 -30.81 -23.16 3.64
CA MET A 130 -31.39 -22.76 2.34
C MET A 130 -32.84 -23.25 2.16
N LYS A 131 -33.15 -24.48 2.59
CA LYS A 131 -34.52 -25.03 2.53
C LYS A 131 -35.49 -24.32 3.47
N MET A 132 -35.03 -23.84 4.62
CA MET A 132 -35.85 -23.08 5.57
C MET A 132 -36.11 -21.67 5.06
N GLU A 133 -35.10 -21.00 4.48
CA GLU A 133 -35.24 -19.69 3.86
C GLU A 133 -36.22 -19.70 2.68
N ALA A 134 -36.17 -20.73 1.82
CA ALA A 134 -37.09 -20.88 0.70
C ALA A 134 -38.55 -21.13 1.12
N LYS A 135 -38.78 -21.69 2.32
CA LYS A 135 -40.12 -22.06 2.82
C LYS A 135 -40.80 -20.95 3.59
N THR A 136 -40.07 -19.94 4.06
CA THR A 136 -40.61 -18.93 4.98
C THR A 136 -40.28 -17.54 4.44
N LYS A 137 -41.29 -16.82 3.92
CA LYS A 137 -41.18 -15.42 3.45
C LYS A 137 -40.94 -14.42 4.61
N GLY A 138 -39.99 -14.68 5.51
CA GLY A 138 -39.58 -13.71 6.53
C GLY A 138 -39.40 -14.20 7.96
N ILE A 139 -39.06 -15.47 8.24
CA ILE A 139 -38.55 -15.86 9.57
C ILE A 139 -37.08 -16.27 9.50
N ASP A 140 -36.27 -15.39 10.11
CA ASP A 140 -34.92 -15.49 10.66
C ASP A 140 -33.75 -15.98 9.79
N THR A 141 -33.64 -15.46 8.57
CA THR A 141 -32.36 -15.39 7.82
C THR A 141 -31.22 -14.83 8.68
N SER A 142 -31.52 -13.99 9.67
CA SER A 142 -30.54 -13.43 10.63
C SER A 142 -29.95 -14.51 11.56
N SER A 143 -30.71 -15.52 12.00
CA SER A 143 -30.20 -16.61 12.85
C SER A 143 -29.23 -17.53 12.10
N ALA A 144 -29.60 -18.00 10.90
CA ALA A 144 -28.73 -18.84 10.07
C ALA A 144 -27.45 -18.09 9.67
N TYR A 145 -27.58 -16.81 9.31
CA TYR A 145 -26.46 -15.91 9.04
C TYR A 145 -25.53 -15.77 10.25
N LYS A 146 -26.07 -15.46 11.43
CA LYS A 146 -25.30 -15.35 12.69
C LYS A 146 -24.58 -16.66 13.04
N GLN A 147 -25.22 -17.80 12.80
CA GLN A 147 -24.63 -19.11 13.09
C GLN A 147 -23.46 -19.42 12.15
N ASN A 148 -23.60 -19.16 10.85
CA ASN A 148 -22.50 -19.33 9.91
C ASN A 148 -21.36 -18.32 10.16
N LEU A 149 -21.68 -17.08 10.52
CA LEU A 149 -20.70 -16.09 10.96
C LEU A 149 -19.92 -16.55 12.20
N ARG A 150 -20.61 -17.09 13.20
CA ARG A 150 -19.97 -17.67 14.40
C ARG A 150 -19.00 -18.80 14.01
N LYS A 151 -19.42 -19.72 13.13
CA LYS A 151 -18.56 -20.82 12.66
C LYS A 151 -17.31 -20.32 11.93
N VAL A 152 -17.44 -19.30 11.09
CA VAL A 152 -16.29 -18.69 10.42
C VAL A 152 -15.34 -18.07 11.44
N LEU A 153 -15.86 -17.35 12.44
CA LEU A 153 -15.03 -16.78 13.50
C LEU A 153 -14.36 -17.85 14.37
N GLU A 154 -15.05 -18.94 14.71
CA GLU A 154 -14.45 -20.09 15.44
C GLU A 154 -13.28 -20.71 14.68
N ILE A 155 -13.30 -20.68 13.34
CA ILE A 155 -12.19 -21.13 12.50
C ILE A 155 -11.08 -20.06 12.40
N LEU A 156 -11.46 -18.80 12.17
CA LEU A 156 -10.52 -17.74 11.82
C LEU A 156 -9.84 -17.11 13.04
N GLU A 157 -10.52 -16.94 14.17
CA GLU A 157 -9.96 -16.27 15.34
C GLU A 157 -8.69 -16.98 15.88
N PRO A 158 -8.67 -18.33 16.03
CA PRO A 158 -7.45 -19.03 16.41
C PRO A 158 -6.33 -18.90 15.37
N HIS A 159 -6.66 -19.04 14.08
CA HIS A 159 -5.68 -18.96 12.99
C HIS A 159 -5.09 -17.56 12.84
N LEU A 160 -5.92 -16.53 12.95
CA LEU A 160 -5.54 -15.13 12.94
C LEU A 160 -4.97 -14.67 14.29
N ARG A 161 -4.95 -15.52 15.33
CA ARG A 161 -4.41 -15.24 16.66
C ARG A 161 -4.95 -13.94 17.27
N THR A 162 -6.25 -13.68 17.14
CA THR A 162 -6.87 -12.37 17.43
C THR A 162 -6.79 -11.93 18.89
N THR A 163 -6.45 -12.83 19.80
CA THR A 163 -6.21 -12.53 21.23
C THR A 163 -4.83 -11.94 21.49
N ASN A 164 -3.88 -12.11 20.57
CA ASN A 164 -2.54 -11.53 20.67
C ASN A 164 -2.45 -10.25 19.82
N ARG A 165 -2.18 -9.12 20.49
CA ARG A 165 -2.07 -7.78 19.90
C ARG A 165 -0.68 -7.42 19.36
N GLN A 166 0.31 -8.32 19.48
CA GLN A 166 1.65 -8.09 18.96
C GLN A 166 1.62 -7.89 17.44
N ASN A 167 2.30 -6.84 16.98
CA ASN A 167 2.49 -6.57 15.56
C ASN A 167 3.40 -7.64 14.94
N HIS A 168 3.18 -7.93 13.65
CA HIS A 168 3.98 -8.85 12.84
C HIS A 168 4.08 -10.27 13.40
N LEU A 169 3.06 -10.70 14.13
CA LEU A 169 3.01 -12.06 14.65
C LEU A 169 2.81 -13.08 13.51
N PRO A 170 3.67 -14.11 13.35
CA PRO A 170 3.48 -15.09 12.30
C PRO A 170 2.18 -15.89 12.50
N LEU A 171 1.46 -16.10 11.40
CA LEU A 171 0.33 -17.00 11.31
C LEU A 171 0.81 -18.43 11.00
N SER A 172 0.05 -19.41 11.47
CA SER A 172 0.22 -20.80 11.05
C SER A 172 -0.07 -20.95 9.55
N ARG A 173 0.49 -22.00 8.95
CA ARG A 173 0.09 -22.42 7.60
C ARG A 173 -1.33 -22.97 7.64
N MET A 174 -2.19 -22.50 6.74
CA MET A 174 -3.52 -23.08 6.55
C MET A 174 -3.42 -24.50 6.02
N ASP A 175 -4.00 -25.44 6.74
CA ASP A 175 -4.14 -26.83 6.28
C ASP A 175 -5.31 -26.99 5.29
N ASP A 176 -5.39 -28.15 4.65
CA ASP A 176 -6.41 -28.46 3.66
C ASP A 176 -7.82 -28.55 4.28
N THR A 177 -7.92 -28.97 5.54
CA THR A 177 -9.20 -29.11 6.23
C THR A 177 -9.82 -27.74 6.48
N MET A 178 -9.05 -26.80 7.00
CA MET A 178 -9.44 -25.42 7.21
C MET A 178 -9.86 -24.77 5.90
N TYR A 179 -9.04 -24.90 4.85
CA TYR A 179 -9.37 -24.36 3.53
C TYR A 179 -10.71 -24.87 3.00
N ARG A 180 -10.93 -26.20 3.06
CA ARG A 180 -12.18 -26.82 2.60
C ARG A 180 -13.40 -26.33 3.39
N LYS A 181 -13.27 -26.17 4.71
CA LYS A 181 -14.33 -25.60 5.56
C LYS A 181 -14.65 -24.17 5.13
N LEU A 182 -13.63 -23.32 4.96
CA LEU A 182 -13.82 -21.94 4.51
C LEU A 182 -14.44 -21.86 3.11
N GLN A 183 -14.01 -22.70 2.17
CA GLN A 183 -14.56 -22.71 0.83
C GLN A 183 -16.01 -23.19 0.78
N LEU A 184 -16.40 -24.15 1.62
CA LEU A 184 -17.80 -24.55 1.76
C LEU A 184 -18.66 -23.40 2.29
N ILE A 185 -18.18 -22.69 3.31
CA ILE A 185 -18.93 -21.55 3.85
C ILE A 185 -19.01 -20.41 2.83
N TRP A 186 -17.94 -20.15 2.09
CA TRP A 186 -17.93 -19.19 0.99
C TRP A 186 -18.98 -19.55 -0.07
N ASN A 187 -19.01 -20.81 -0.51
CA ASN A 187 -19.97 -21.27 -1.51
C ASN A 187 -21.43 -21.25 -1.01
N SER A 188 -21.64 -21.31 0.31
CA SER A 188 -22.96 -21.13 0.94
C SER A 188 -23.39 -19.66 0.99
N ASN A 189 -22.54 -18.79 1.54
CA ASN A 189 -22.84 -17.38 1.72
C ASN A 189 -21.55 -16.52 1.82
N PRO A 190 -21.11 -15.90 0.70
CA PRO A 190 -19.92 -15.05 0.66
C PRO A 190 -19.98 -13.83 1.59
N GLU A 191 -21.18 -13.27 1.82
CA GLU A 191 -21.37 -12.02 2.57
C GLU A 191 -20.93 -12.12 4.04
N ILE A 192 -20.83 -13.34 4.56
CA ILE A 192 -20.33 -13.61 5.92
C ILE A 192 -18.89 -13.14 6.05
N PHE A 193 -18.07 -13.34 5.02
CA PHE A 193 -16.66 -13.00 5.09
C PHE A 193 -16.45 -11.49 5.18
N PHE A 194 -17.33 -10.69 4.59
CA PHE A 194 -17.20 -9.24 4.60
C PHE A 194 -17.51 -8.61 5.98
N GLN A 195 -18.11 -9.37 6.90
CA GLN A 195 -18.31 -8.94 8.30
C GLN A 195 -17.15 -9.26 9.23
N ILE A 196 -16.13 -10.02 8.78
CA ILE A 196 -15.01 -10.40 9.63
C ILE A 196 -14.18 -9.17 10.02
N GLU A 197 -13.81 -8.33 9.05
CA GLU A 197 -12.96 -7.14 9.30
C GLU A 197 -13.58 -6.19 10.33
N PRO A 198 -14.85 -5.76 10.20
CA PRO A 198 -15.48 -4.90 11.20
C PRO A 198 -15.54 -5.49 12.60
N ILE A 199 -15.72 -6.81 12.73
CA ILE A 199 -15.78 -7.48 14.04
C ILE A 199 -14.38 -7.50 14.70
N LEU A 200 -13.35 -7.77 13.91
CA LEU A 200 -11.98 -7.92 14.41
C LEU A 200 -11.24 -6.58 14.58
N SER A 201 -11.70 -5.50 13.97
CA SER A 201 -11.11 -4.15 14.10
C SER A 201 -11.08 -3.63 15.54
N SER A 202 -11.99 -4.12 16.39
CA SER A 202 -12.02 -3.82 17.83
C SER A 202 -10.90 -4.49 18.64
N ARG A 203 -10.18 -5.46 18.07
CA ARG A 203 -9.24 -6.33 18.82
C ARG A 203 -7.78 -6.09 18.50
N LEU A 204 -7.47 -5.64 17.29
CA LEU A 204 -6.13 -5.46 16.74
C LEU A 204 -5.98 -4.04 16.16
N SER A 205 -4.74 -3.57 16.02
CA SER A 205 -4.50 -2.34 15.25
C SER A 205 -4.95 -2.55 13.80
N LYS A 206 -5.37 -1.46 13.12
CA LYS A 206 -5.83 -1.53 11.72
C LYS A 206 -4.79 -2.17 10.79
N TYR A 207 -3.50 -1.86 11.00
CA TYR A 207 -2.41 -2.38 10.19
C TYR A 207 -2.16 -3.86 10.46
N GLU A 208 -2.11 -4.28 11.73
CA GLU A 208 -1.90 -5.68 12.08
C GLU A 208 -3.07 -6.56 11.65
N LEU A 209 -4.32 -6.08 11.82
CA LEU A 209 -5.50 -6.76 11.30
C LEU A 209 -5.39 -6.96 9.79
N HIS A 210 -5.08 -5.89 9.05
CA HIS A 210 -5.00 -5.93 7.59
C HIS A 210 -3.88 -6.84 7.10
N ARG A 211 -2.72 -6.82 7.76
CA ARG A 211 -1.60 -7.74 7.47
C ARG A 211 -2.03 -9.20 7.67
N ARG A 212 -2.70 -9.53 8.77
CA ARG A 212 -3.18 -10.90 9.05
C ARG A 212 -4.24 -11.35 8.05
N LEU A 213 -5.20 -10.48 7.70
CA LEU A 213 -6.21 -10.78 6.68
C LEU A 213 -5.60 -10.91 5.27
N THR A 214 -4.59 -10.12 4.95
CA THR A 214 -3.82 -10.24 3.69
C THR A 214 -3.05 -11.57 3.64
N THR A 215 -2.45 -11.97 4.77
CA THR A 215 -1.75 -13.27 4.89
C THR A 215 -2.73 -14.44 4.75
N LEU A 216 -3.88 -14.38 5.44
CA LEU A 216 -4.96 -15.37 5.32
C LEU A 216 -5.42 -15.52 3.86
N THR A 217 -5.73 -14.40 3.20
CA THR A 217 -6.19 -14.41 1.81
C THR A 217 -5.12 -14.92 0.85
N ASN A 218 -3.83 -14.64 1.09
CA ASN A 218 -2.73 -15.25 0.32
C ASN A 218 -2.73 -16.77 0.42
N GLN A 219 -2.89 -17.33 1.62
CA GLN A 219 -2.94 -18.77 1.83
C GLN A 219 -4.15 -19.41 1.14
N ILE A 220 -5.32 -18.76 1.20
CA ILE A 220 -6.53 -19.20 0.47
C ILE A 220 -6.30 -19.16 -1.04
N ILE A 221 -5.76 -18.05 -1.55
CA ILE A 221 -5.41 -17.85 -2.96
C ILE A 221 -4.51 -18.97 -3.47
N GLN A 222 -3.46 -19.35 -2.74
CA GLN A 222 -2.55 -20.41 -3.19
C GLN A 222 -3.28 -21.73 -3.40
N LYS A 223 -4.13 -22.11 -2.44
CA LYS A 223 -4.90 -23.36 -2.53
C LYS A 223 -5.91 -23.31 -3.67
N THR A 224 -6.63 -22.19 -3.81
CA THR A 224 -7.58 -21.97 -4.91
C THR A 224 -6.89 -22.03 -6.28
N ALA A 225 -5.72 -21.40 -6.43
CA ALA A 225 -4.95 -21.41 -7.66
C ALA A 225 -4.56 -22.84 -8.10
N ILE A 226 -4.10 -23.67 -7.17
CA ILE A 226 -3.71 -25.07 -7.44
C ILE A 226 -4.93 -25.91 -7.83
N GLU A 227 -6.05 -25.76 -7.10
CA GLU A 227 -7.29 -26.47 -7.44
C GLU A 227 -7.81 -26.06 -8.82
N ASN A 228 -7.81 -24.76 -9.11
CA ASN A 228 -8.23 -24.24 -10.41
C ASN A 228 -7.30 -24.74 -11.52
N TRP A 229 -5.97 -24.72 -11.30
CA TRP A 229 -5.00 -25.24 -12.25
C TRP A 229 -5.30 -26.70 -12.60
N LYS A 230 -5.52 -27.56 -11.60
CA LYS A 230 -5.83 -28.99 -11.80
C LYS A 230 -7.09 -29.20 -12.65
N LEU A 231 -8.15 -28.44 -12.40
CA LEU A 231 -9.41 -28.57 -13.13
C LEU A 231 -9.34 -28.00 -14.56
N ILE A 232 -8.76 -26.80 -14.69
CA ILE A 232 -8.67 -26.08 -15.97
C ILE A 232 -7.70 -26.79 -16.92
N SER A 233 -6.52 -27.18 -16.44
CA SER A 233 -5.53 -27.90 -17.26
C SER A 233 -6.09 -29.22 -17.80
N LYS A 234 -6.80 -29.98 -16.96
CA LYS A 234 -7.51 -31.21 -17.37
C LYS A 234 -8.55 -30.93 -18.45
N ALA A 235 -9.43 -29.94 -18.23
CA ALA A 235 -10.45 -29.59 -19.21
C ALA A 235 -9.86 -29.14 -20.56
N LEU A 236 -8.79 -28.34 -20.53
CA LEU A 236 -8.08 -27.90 -21.75
C LEU A 236 -7.42 -29.08 -22.47
N ALA A 237 -6.81 -30.00 -21.73
CA ALA A 237 -6.22 -31.23 -22.28
C ALA A 237 -7.26 -32.12 -22.99
N ASP A 238 -8.48 -32.18 -22.44
CA ASP A 238 -9.59 -32.95 -23.00
C ASP A 238 -10.20 -32.29 -24.26
N MET A 239 -10.19 -30.96 -24.34
CA MET A 239 -10.78 -30.20 -25.47
C MET A 239 -9.89 -30.02 -26.70
N GLY A 240 -8.56 -30.18 -26.58
CA GLY A 240 -7.61 -29.79 -27.63
C GLY A 240 -6.91 -30.93 -28.40
N HIS A 241 -5.98 -30.56 -29.30
CA HIS A 241 -5.00 -31.51 -29.84
C HIS A 241 -4.08 -32.01 -28.71
N LYS A 242 -4.46 -33.15 -28.10
CA LYS A 242 -3.91 -33.67 -26.84
C LYS A 242 -2.41 -33.49 -26.69
N ARG A 243 -1.59 -33.82 -27.70
CA ARG A 243 -0.12 -33.72 -27.59
C ARG A 243 0.39 -32.29 -27.43
N ARG A 244 0.00 -31.36 -28.29
CA ARG A 244 0.50 -29.96 -28.27
C ARG A 244 0.00 -29.23 -27.03
N VAL A 245 -1.29 -29.42 -26.68
CA VAL A 245 -1.89 -28.80 -25.49
C VAL A 245 -1.23 -29.34 -24.22
N ASN A 246 -1.05 -30.65 -24.10
CA ASN A 246 -0.38 -31.23 -22.93
C ASN A 246 1.07 -30.77 -22.80
N GLN A 247 1.81 -30.63 -23.90
CA GLN A 247 3.18 -30.10 -23.87
C GLN A 247 3.22 -28.65 -23.38
N PHE A 248 2.31 -27.80 -23.87
CA PHE A 248 2.18 -26.43 -23.42
C PHE A 248 1.84 -26.35 -21.93
N LEU A 249 0.80 -27.08 -21.49
CA LEU A 249 0.34 -27.07 -20.09
C LEU A 249 1.42 -27.59 -19.15
N LYS A 250 2.11 -28.70 -19.49
CA LYS A 250 3.25 -29.21 -18.71
C LYS A 250 4.42 -28.23 -18.66
N SER A 251 4.68 -27.51 -19.75
CA SER A 251 5.71 -26.47 -19.78
C SER A 251 5.34 -25.34 -18.82
N LEU A 252 4.10 -24.86 -18.86
CA LEU A 252 3.64 -23.81 -17.93
C LEU A 252 3.68 -24.26 -16.47
N GLU A 253 3.17 -25.46 -16.17
CA GLU A 253 3.23 -26.02 -14.81
C GLU A 253 4.65 -26.07 -14.29
N ARG A 254 5.60 -26.60 -15.08
CA ARG A 254 6.99 -26.72 -14.67
C ARG A 254 7.68 -25.36 -14.52
N ASN A 255 7.43 -24.45 -15.46
CA ASN A 255 8.10 -23.16 -15.50
C ASN A 255 7.59 -22.20 -14.41
N PHE A 256 6.32 -22.33 -14.02
CA PHE A 256 5.64 -21.43 -13.09
C PHE A 256 4.99 -22.13 -11.90
N GLU A 257 5.44 -23.36 -11.59
CA GLU A 257 5.05 -24.23 -10.46
C GLU A 257 3.58 -24.04 -10.07
N LEU A 258 2.69 -24.20 -11.06
CA LEU A 258 1.25 -23.93 -10.91
C LEU A 258 0.54 -24.97 -10.02
N ASP A 259 1.22 -26.06 -9.71
CA ASP A 259 0.79 -27.15 -8.84
C ASP A 259 1.27 -26.99 -7.39
N LYS A 260 2.00 -25.92 -7.06
CA LYS A 260 2.56 -25.68 -5.72
C LYS A 260 2.07 -24.39 -5.07
N GLU A 261 1.94 -24.45 -3.74
CA GLU A 261 1.69 -23.27 -2.90
C GLU A 261 2.99 -22.50 -2.72
N PHE A 262 2.95 -21.18 -2.85
CA PHE A 262 4.09 -20.29 -2.60
C PHE A 262 5.38 -20.74 -3.30
N PRO A 263 5.40 -20.72 -4.64
CA PRO A 263 6.55 -21.20 -5.38
C PRO A 263 7.74 -20.21 -5.37
N ASP A 264 8.88 -20.63 -5.91
CA ASP A 264 10.10 -19.82 -5.89
C ASP A 264 10.05 -18.68 -6.92
N LEU A 265 9.64 -17.49 -6.45
CA LEU A 265 9.47 -16.32 -7.31
C LEU A 265 10.78 -15.80 -7.93
N LEU A 266 11.92 -16.06 -7.29
CA LEU A 266 13.22 -15.63 -7.83
C LEU A 266 13.57 -16.43 -9.10
N ASN A 267 13.23 -17.73 -9.12
CA ASN A 267 13.38 -18.55 -10.32
C ASN A 267 12.51 -18.03 -11.48
N TYR A 268 11.32 -17.50 -11.19
CA TYR A 268 10.44 -16.95 -12.23
C TYR A 268 10.97 -15.67 -12.81
N PHE A 269 11.51 -14.81 -11.94
CA PHE A 269 12.18 -13.60 -12.38
C PHE A 269 13.34 -13.95 -13.32
N GLU A 270 14.22 -14.87 -12.92
CA GLU A 270 15.33 -15.32 -13.77
C GLU A 270 14.87 -15.93 -15.09
N LEU A 271 13.83 -16.77 -15.07
CA LEU A 271 13.26 -17.38 -16.26
C LEU A 271 12.72 -16.31 -17.22
N TRP A 272 12.01 -15.32 -16.69
CA TRP A 272 11.47 -14.21 -17.48
C TRP A 272 12.59 -13.34 -18.06
N THR A 273 13.63 -13.02 -17.28
CA THR A 273 14.78 -12.24 -17.76
C THR A 273 15.48 -12.95 -18.93
N LYS A 274 15.60 -14.29 -18.87
CA LYS A 274 16.19 -15.10 -19.95
C LYS A 274 15.26 -15.25 -21.16
N ASN A 275 13.95 -15.28 -20.96
CA ASN A 275 12.96 -15.43 -22.02
C ASN A 275 11.71 -14.55 -21.78
N PRO A 276 11.76 -13.24 -22.09
CA PRO A 276 10.62 -12.35 -21.86
C PRO A 276 9.38 -12.71 -22.68
N GLY A 277 9.57 -13.42 -23.80
CA GLY A 277 8.50 -13.90 -24.68
C GLY A 277 7.65 -15.04 -24.09
N ILE A 278 8.04 -15.60 -22.94
CA ILE A 278 7.35 -16.74 -22.32
C ILE A 278 5.85 -16.48 -22.08
N PHE A 279 5.48 -15.26 -21.70
CA PHE A 279 4.08 -14.86 -21.48
C PHE A 279 3.27 -14.79 -22.78
N LYS A 280 3.93 -14.55 -23.92
CA LYS A 280 3.29 -14.47 -25.26
C LYS A 280 3.16 -15.83 -25.93
N SER A 281 3.73 -16.88 -25.35
CA SER A 281 3.59 -18.25 -25.87
C SER A 281 2.11 -18.63 -25.86
N SER A 282 1.59 -19.13 -27.00
CA SER A 282 0.15 -19.31 -27.20
C SER A 282 -0.26 -20.74 -27.53
N LEU A 283 -1.41 -21.14 -26.98
CA LEU A 283 -2.21 -22.21 -27.56
C LEU A 283 -2.82 -21.70 -28.87
N GLY A 284 -2.66 -22.46 -29.96
CA GLY A 284 -3.23 -22.09 -31.26
C GLY A 284 -4.76 -22.06 -31.28
N LYS A 285 -5.40 -23.05 -30.63
CA LYS A 285 -6.86 -23.13 -30.41
C LYS A 285 -7.10 -23.88 -29.08
N PRO A 286 -7.86 -23.32 -28.12
CA PRO A 286 -8.32 -21.92 -28.02
C PRO A 286 -7.13 -20.93 -27.94
N LYS A 287 -7.31 -19.71 -28.47
CA LYS A 287 -6.28 -18.65 -28.48
C LYS A 287 -6.08 -18.07 -27.08
N HIS A 288 -5.36 -18.77 -26.23
CA HIS A 288 -4.87 -18.23 -24.97
C HIS A 288 -3.36 -18.16 -25.01
N ASP A 289 -2.81 -16.98 -24.76
CA ASP A 289 -1.41 -16.85 -24.37
C ASP A 289 -1.22 -17.23 -22.90
N ALA A 290 0.02 -17.55 -22.53
CA ALA A 290 0.38 -17.98 -21.20
C ALA A 290 0.03 -16.95 -20.12
N GLY A 291 0.23 -15.65 -20.39
CA GLY A 291 -0.10 -14.56 -19.48
C GLY A 291 -1.60 -14.51 -19.17
N SER A 292 -2.43 -14.48 -20.21
CA SER A 292 -3.90 -14.48 -20.09
C SER A 292 -4.42 -15.72 -19.36
N LEU A 293 -3.85 -16.90 -19.65
CA LEU A 293 -4.23 -18.14 -18.97
C LEU A 293 -3.87 -18.09 -17.49
N MET A 294 -2.64 -17.69 -17.15
CA MET A 294 -2.19 -17.57 -15.76
C MET A 294 -3.01 -16.53 -14.99
N MET A 295 -3.28 -15.37 -15.57
CA MET A 295 -4.11 -14.34 -14.95
C MET A 295 -5.51 -14.87 -14.62
N THR A 296 -6.08 -15.70 -15.49
CA THR A 296 -7.40 -16.32 -15.26
C THR A 296 -7.38 -17.34 -14.13
N ILE A 297 -6.32 -18.15 -14.04
CA ILE A 297 -6.18 -19.20 -13.00
C ILE A 297 -5.90 -18.59 -11.62
N LEU A 298 -4.98 -17.63 -11.58
CA LEU A 298 -4.41 -17.05 -10.38
C LEU A 298 -5.26 -15.88 -9.83
N GLY A 299 -5.88 -15.11 -10.72
CA GLY A 299 -6.52 -13.85 -10.38
C GLY A 299 -5.53 -12.69 -10.19
N PRO A 300 -6.04 -11.45 -10.04
CA PRO A 300 -5.22 -10.23 -10.07
C PRO A 300 -4.18 -10.15 -8.96
N PHE A 301 -4.56 -10.51 -7.73
CA PHE A 301 -3.67 -10.36 -6.57
C PHE A 301 -2.50 -11.35 -6.62
N GLU A 302 -2.77 -12.60 -7.01
CA GLU A 302 -1.74 -13.63 -7.08
C GLU A 302 -0.86 -13.47 -8.31
N PHE A 303 -1.46 -13.13 -9.45
CA PHE A 303 -0.70 -12.83 -10.66
C PHE A 303 0.27 -11.67 -10.38
N ARG A 304 -0.19 -10.61 -9.72
CA ARG A 304 0.67 -9.50 -9.31
C ARG A 304 1.73 -9.93 -8.30
N ARG A 305 1.40 -10.76 -7.30
CA ARG A 305 2.39 -11.27 -6.34
C ARG A 305 3.53 -12.03 -7.05
N ARG A 306 3.19 -12.92 -7.99
CA ARG A 306 4.18 -13.73 -8.72
C ARG A 306 4.94 -12.95 -9.79
N PHE A 307 4.30 -11.97 -10.42
CA PHE A 307 4.78 -11.34 -11.65
C PHE A 307 4.79 -9.80 -11.59
N ASN A 308 4.96 -9.20 -10.41
CA ASN A 308 4.97 -7.75 -10.23
C ASN A 308 5.96 -7.05 -11.19
N PHE A 309 7.10 -7.68 -11.44
CA PHE A 309 8.12 -7.22 -12.39
C PHE A 309 7.59 -7.09 -13.83
N ALA A 310 6.71 -7.99 -14.27
CA ALA A 310 6.14 -7.98 -15.62
C ALA A 310 5.04 -6.92 -15.76
N VAL A 311 4.19 -6.76 -14.73
CA VAL A 311 3.11 -5.76 -14.70
C VAL A 311 3.67 -4.34 -14.76
N LEU A 312 4.69 -4.04 -13.94
CA LEU A 312 5.33 -2.73 -13.89
C LEU A 312 6.19 -2.42 -15.11
N SER A 313 6.68 -3.44 -15.84
CA SER A 313 7.40 -3.23 -17.10
C SER A 313 6.50 -2.73 -18.24
N HIS A 314 5.18 -2.85 -18.09
CA HIS A 314 4.18 -2.53 -19.12
C HIS A 314 3.28 -1.33 -18.77
N GLN A 315 3.37 -0.78 -17.57
CA GLN A 315 2.53 0.31 -17.12
C GLN A 315 3.34 1.56 -16.71
N TRP A 316 3.07 2.65 -17.45
CA TRP A 316 3.32 4.09 -17.19
C TRP A 316 4.55 4.75 -17.84
N PHE A 317 4.30 5.97 -18.33
CA PHE A 317 5.19 6.84 -19.11
C PHE A 317 6.46 7.26 -18.35
N ASP A 318 7.51 7.53 -19.14
CA ASP A 318 8.79 8.20 -18.86
C ASP A 318 9.85 7.61 -17.94
N LEU A 319 9.60 6.62 -17.07
CA LEU A 319 10.70 5.86 -16.43
C LEU A 319 10.32 4.40 -16.19
N LYS A 320 10.87 3.50 -17.02
CA LYS A 320 10.85 2.05 -16.77
C LYS A 320 11.40 1.79 -15.36
N LEU A 321 10.56 1.34 -14.44
CA LEU A 321 11.02 0.72 -13.20
C LEU A 321 11.71 -0.58 -13.58
N ASP A 322 13.05 -0.53 -13.70
CA ASP A 322 13.86 -1.72 -13.88
C ASP A 322 13.92 -2.46 -12.53
N PHE A 323 12.93 -3.33 -12.31
CA PHE A 323 12.78 -4.11 -11.11
C PHE A 323 13.85 -5.22 -11.10
N GLN A 324 14.92 -5.00 -10.34
CA GLN A 324 16.04 -5.93 -10.23
C GLN A 324 16.12 -6.46 -8.80
N PRO A 325 15.42 -7.56 -8.46
CA PRO A 325 15.56 -8.18 -7.15
C PRO A 325 16.94 -8.83 -7.00
N GLN A 326 17.47 -8.87 -5.77
CA GLN A 326 18.58 -9.75 -5.43
C GLN A 326 18.13 -11.22 -5.54
N THR A 327 18.67 -11.97 -6.51
CA THR A 327 18.34 -13.40 -6.71
C THR A 327 19.25 -14.32 -5.90
N GLU A 328 20.47 -13.89 -5.63
CA GLU A 328 21.45 -14.65 -4.85
C GLU A 328 21.45 -14.15 -3.39
N LEU A 329 20.86 -14.95 -2.50
CA LEU A 329 20.82 -14.73 -1.05
C LEU A 329 21.45 -15.93 -0.32
N PRO A 330 22.07 -15.73 0.86
CA PRO A 330 22.47 -16.84 1.72
C PRO A 330 21.27 -17.77 2.00
N LEU A 331 21.50 -19.08 2.01
CA LEU A 331 20.43 -20.08 2.09
C LEU A 331 19.49 -19.85 3.28
N VAL A 332 20.06 -19.60 4.46
CA VAL A 332 19.29 -19.32 5.70
C VAL A 332 18.38 -18.11 5.54
N VAL A 333 18.88 -17.04 4.92
CA VAL A 333 18.11 -15.81 4.66
C VAL A 333 17.00 -16.07 3.64
N LYS A 334 17.29 -16.83 2.58
CA LYS A 334 16.30 -17.21 1.57
C LYS A 334 15.17 -18.05 2.19
N GLU A 335 15.50 -19.04 3.01
CA GLU A 335 14.51 -19.91 3.67
C GLU A 335 13.65 -19.14 4.68
N ASP A 336 14.25 -18.26 5.48
CA ASP A 336 13.51 -17.41 6.42
C ASP A 336 12.59 -16.43 5.69
N LEU A 337 13.05 -15.81 4.59
CA LEU A 337 12.24 -14.92 3.76
C LEU A 337 11.04 -15.67 3.12
N GLN A 338 11.28 -16.87 2.59
CA GLN A 338 10.22 -17.73 2.05
C GLN A 338 9.22 -18.18 3.13
N SER A 339 9.68 -18.36 4.37
CA SER A 339 8.81 -18.62 5.51
C SER A 339 7.96 -17.39 5.85
N ALA A 340 8.59 -16.21 5.93
CA ALA A 340 7.93 -14.95 6.24
C ALA A 340 6.90 -14.53 5.18
N GLU A 341 7.11 -14.84 3.90
CA GLU A 341 6.09 -14.67 2.86
C GLU A 341 4.80 -15.44 3.21
N LYS A 342 4.94 -16.66 3.72
CA LYS A 342 3.83 -17.57 4.03
C LYS A 342 3.11 -17.21 5.33
N SER A 343 3.87 -16.83 6.36
CA SER A 343 3.37 -16.63 7.73
C SER A 343 3.12 -15.17 8.10
N ASN A 344 3.83 -14.22 7.46
CA ASN A 344 3.77 -12.80 7.80
C ASN A 344 3.18 -11.93 6.70
N GLY A 345 3.10 -12.45 5.47
CA GLY A 345 2.61 -11.72 4.31
C GLY A 345 3.68 -10.82 3.69
N VAL A 346 4.96 -11.15 3.87
CA VAL A 346 6.08 -10.41 3.27
C VAL A 346 6.02 -10.49 1.73
N ASN A 347 6.24 -9.37 1.05
CA ASN A 347 6.42 -9.33 -0.39
C ASN A 347 7.88 -9.63 -0.75
N LEU A 348 8.16 -10.90 -1.07
CA LEU A 348 9.50 -11.41 -1.35
C LEU A 348 10.25 -10.58 -2.40
N LEU A 349 9.58 -10.25 -3.52
CA LEU A 349 10.19 -9.52 -4.62
C LEU A 349 10.57 -8.08 -4.23
N ASN A 350 9.72 -7.38 -3.48
CA ASN A 350 10.01 -6.03 -3.00
C ASN A 350 11.19 -6.02 -2.01
N VAL A 351 11.20 -6.97 -1.07
CA VAL A 351 12.30 -7.15 -0.10
C VAL A 351 13.62 -7.43 -0.82
N CYS A 352 13.64 -8.34 -1.79
CA CYS A 352 14.85 -8.63 -2.56
C CYS A 352 15.36 -7.42 -3.35
N CYS A 353 14.47 -6.54 -3.84
CA CYS A 353 14.88 -5.28 -4.45
C CYS A 353 15.54 -4.34 -3.44
N LEU A 354 14.97 -4.19 -2.23
CA LEU A 354 15.57 -3.36 -1.18
C LEU A 354 16.94 -3.89 -0.74
N ILE A 355 17.08 -5.21 -0.58
CA ILE A 355 18.38 -5.84 -0.30
C ILE A 355 19.41 -5.42 -1.35
N ARG A 356 19.07 -5.47 -2.64
CA ARG A 356 19.98 -5.08 -3.73
C ARG A 356 20.32 -3.59 -3.71
N TYR A 357 19.31 -2.73 -3.60
CA TYR A 357 19.50 -1.27 -3.72
C TYR A 357 20.22 -0.70 -2.50
N LEU A 358 20.00 -1.27 -1.32
CA LEU A 358 20.71 -0.90 -0.09
C LEU A 358 22.04 -1.66 0.07
N GLY A 359 22.26 -2.75 -0.67
CA GLY A 359 23.45 -3.59 -0.55
C GLY A 359 23.54 -4.32 0.78
N LEU A 360 22.41 -4.77 1.32
CA LEU A 360 22.34 -5.45 2.62
C LEU A 360 23.04 -6.81 2.57
N GLY A 361 23.73 -7.19 3.64
CA GLY A 361 24.53 -8.42 3.69
C GLY A 361 25.77 -8.41 2.80
N GLN A 362 26.15 -7.26 2.24
CA GLN A 362 27.37 -7.07 1.45
C GLN A 362 28.15 -5.85 1.96
N PRO A 363 29.49 -5.82 1.79
CA PRO A 363 30.28 -4.62 2.02
C PRO A 363 30.01 -3.62 0.89
N LYS A 364 28.88 -2.91 0.96
CA LYS A 364 28.58 -1.77 0.10
C LYS A 364 29.10 -0.48 0.75
N SER A 365 29.44 0.52 -0.04
CA SER A 365 29.70 1.89 0.40
C SER A 365 29.17 2.80 -0.69
N PHE A 366 28.24 3.69 -0.34
CA PHE A 366 27.67 4.60 -1.32
C PHE A 366 28.66 5.69 -1.74
N GLY A 367 29.62 6.05 -0.87
CA GLY A 367 30.70 6.99 -1.18
C GLY A 367 31.54 6.56 -2.38
N ASP A 368 31.79 5.25 -2.53
CA ASP A 368 32.60 4.70 -3.63
C ASP A 368 31.78 4.46 -4.92
N SER A 369 30.47 4.66 -4.88
CA SER A 369 29.58 4.47 -6.03
C SER A 369 29.61 5.70 -6.96
N THR A 370 29.21 5.53 -8.22
CA THR A 370 29.06 6.66 -9.17
C THR A 370 27.78 7.46 -8.88
N ASP A 371 27.75 8.74 -9.27
CA ASP A 371 26.60 9.63 -8.99
C ASP A 371 25.30 9.07 -9.57
N ASN A 372 25.36 8.61 -10.82
CA ASN A 372 24.23 7.96 -11.49
C ASN A 372 23.73 6.72 -10.75
N LYS A 373 24.63 5.97 -10.09
CA LYS A 373 24.27 4.76 -9.36
C LYS A 373 23.59 5.09 -8.03
N VAL A 374 24.11 6.06 -7.28
CA VAL A 374 23.51 6.53 -6.02
C VAL A 374 22.11 7.09 -6.29
N LEU A 375 21.98 7.99 -7.27
CA LEU A 375 20.68 8.54 -7.66
C LEU A 375 19.69 7.45 -8.10
N ALA A 376 20.13 6.50 -8.92
CA ALA A 376 19.26 5.43 -9.38
C ALA A 376 18.82 4.49 -8.24
N ASP A 377 19.69 4.18 -7.28
CA ASP A 377 19.33 3.36 -6.12
C ASP A 377 18.37 4.12 -5.19
N PHE A 378 18.60 5.42 -4.96
CA PHE A 378 17.70 6.29 -4.21
C PHE A 378 16.30 6.36 -4.82
N GLU A 379 16.19 6.66 -6.11
CA GLU A 379 14.91 6.74 -6.83
C GLU A 379 14.12 5.42 -6.75
N ARG A 380 14.83 4.28 -6.83
CA ARG A 380 14.21 2.96 -6.72
C ARG A 380 13.70 2.68 -5.32
N VAL A 381 14.44 3.05 -4.27
CA VAL A 381 13.97 2.91 -2.87
C VAL A 381 12.74 3.78 -2.63
N LEU A 382 12.77 5.06 -3.01
CA LEU A 382 11.63 5.96 -2.86
C LEU A 382 10.38 5.45 -3.59
N ARG A 383 10.54 4.93 -4.82
CA ARG A 383 9.45 4.32 -5.58
C ARG A 383 8.90 3.05 -4.93
N LEU A 384 9.76 2.22 -4.34
CA LEU A 384 9.32 1.04 -3.62
C LEU A 384 8.47 1.43 -2.42
N PHE A 385 8.90 2.38 -1.59
CA PHE A 385 8.14 2.83 -0.42
C PHE A 385 6.76 3.41 -0.79
N ASN A 386 6.65 4.01 -1.98
CA ASN A 386 5.41 4.60 -2.48
C ASN A 386 4.57 3.68 -3.40
N CYS A 387 4.98 2.42 -3.59
CA CYS A 387 4.25 1.53 -4.49
C CYS A 387 2.90 1.09 -3.90
N GLU A 388 1.99 0.63 -4.76
CA GLU A 388 0.61 0.31 -4.36
C GLU A 388 0.50 -0.79 -3.28
N THR A 389 1.57 -1.57 -3.08
CA THR A 389 1.63 -2.57 -1.99
C THR A 389 1.51 -1.91 -0.62
N TYR A 390 2.08 -0.70 -0.45
CA TYR A 390 2.13 0.01 0.83
C TYR A 390 1.03 1.07 0.98
N TRP A 391 0.06 1.14 0.05
CA TRP A 391 -1.06 2.08 0.14
C TRP A 391 -2.09 1.74 1.23
N TYR A 392 -2.09 0.50 1.72
CA TYR A 392 -3.02 -0.01 2.73
C TYR A 392 -2.34 -0.30 4.07
N VAL A 393 -1.08 -0.76 4.01
CA VAL A 393 -0.19 -0.88 5.16
C VAL A 393 1.08 -0.13 4.80
N PRO A 394 1.28 1.08 5.36
CA PRO A 394 2.46 1.90 5.10
C PRO A 394 3.75 1.13 5.35
N TRP A 395 4.83 1.55 4.67
CA TRP A 395 6.14 0.90 4.77
C TRP A 395 6.60 0.67 6.21
N PHE A 396 6.47 1.66 7.10
CA PHE A 396 6.90 1.56 8.50
C PHE A 396 6.18 0.48 9.32
N GLU A 397 4.94 0.15 8.95
CA GLU A 397 4.07 -0.88 9.57
C GLU A 397 4.02 -2.16 8.74
N SER A 398 4.84 -2.25 7.68
CA SER A 398 4.83 -3.39 6.77
C SER A 398 5.59 -4.58 7.36
N ALA A 399 5.15 -5.79 7.01
CA ALA A 399 5.89 -7.01 7.32
C ALA A 399 7.29 -7.02 6.68
N ASP A 400 7.42 -6.39 5.52
CA ASP A 400 8.66 -6.30 4.75
C ASP A 400 9.75 -5.56 5.53
N ARG A 401 9.42 -4.37 6.05
CA ARG A 401 10.35 -3.58 6.87
C ARG A 401 10.70 -4.30 8.17
N ALA A 402 9.69 -4.85 8.86
CA ALA A 402 9.92 -5.57 10.11
C ALA A 402 10.86 -6.77 9.91
N TRP A 403 10.73 -7.49 8.78
CA TRP A 403 11.62 -8.58 8.42
C TRP A 403 13.02 -8.09 8.07
N LEU A 404 13.17 -6.99 7.33
CA LEU A 404 14.46 -6.40 6.99
C LEU A 404 15.26 -5.98 8.23
N ILE A 405 14.63 -5.25 9.16
CA ILE A 405 15.28 -4.79 10.41
C ILE A 405 15.73 -5.99 11.25
N LYS A 406 14.90 -7.03 11.34
CA LYS A 406 15.22 -8.24 12.09
C LYS A 406 16.41 -8.99 11.47
N THR A 407 16.50 -9.01 10.14
CA THR A 407 17.45 -9.86 9.40
C THR A 407 18.78 -9.16 9.12
N PHE A 408 18.75 -7.86 8.86
CA PHE A 408 19.90 -7.02 8.53
C PHE A 408 20.00 -5.87 9.52
N PRO A 409 20.78 -6.02 10.61
CA PRO A 409 20.96 -4.96 11.61
C PRO A 409 21.45 -3.64 11.01
N GLU A 410 22.20 -3.70 9.90
CA GLU A 410 22.71 -2.55 9.17
C GLU A 410 21.65 -1.80 8.32
N TYR A 411 20.42 -2.31 8.22
CA TYR A 411 19.37 -1.73 7.35
C TYR A 411 19.20 -0.21 7.51
N LEU A 412 19.07 0.26 8.76
CA LEU A 412 18.84 1.68 9.06
C LEU A 412 20.05 2.54 8.68
N GLU A 413 21.26 2.06 9.00
CA GLU A 413 22.51 2.72 8.62
C GLU A 413 22.61 2.85 7.09
N ARG A 414 22.34 1.76 6.36
CA ARG A 414 22.40 1.75 4.89
C ARG A 414 21.38 2.68 4.23
N LEU A 415 20.18 2.77 4.78
CA LEU A 415 19.17 3.70 4.29
C LEU A 415 19.60 5.15 4.52
N ASN A 416 20.10 5.46 5.72
CA ASN A 416 20.61 6.79 6.05
C ASN A 416 21.82 7.18 5.19
N ASP A 417 22.74 6.25 4.94
CA ASP A 417 23.90 6.48 4.09
C ASP A 417 23.50 6.81 2.65
N LEU A 418 22.54 6.06 2.08
CA LEU A 418 22.02 6.32 0.74
C LEU A 418 21.41 7.72 0.63
N CYS A 419 20.54 8.08 1.58
CA CYS A 419 19.92 9.40 1.65
C CYS A 419 20.97 10.51 1.81
N THR A 420 21.92 10.34 2.74
CA THR A 420 22.97 11.33 3.00
C THR A 420 23.86 11.54 1.77
N GLU A 421 24.26 10.45 1.11
CA GLU A 421 25.13 10.50 -0.05
C GLU A 421 24.43 11.08 -1.29
N ASN A 422 23.16 10.74 -1.51
CA ASN A 422 22.37 11.35 -2.58
C ASN A 422 22.25 12.87 -2.40
N LYS A 423 21.94 13.31 -1.18
CA LYS A 423 21.84 14.73 -0.81
C LYS A 423 23.14 15.49 -1.06
N LYS A 424 24.28 14.94 -0.61
CA LYS A 424 25.62 15.54 -0.83
C LYS A 424 25.90 15.75 -2.32
N ARG A 425 25.60 14.77 -3.15
CA ARG A 425 25.87 14.82 -4.61
C ARG A 425 24.93 15.78 -5.33
N TYR A 426 23.68 15.83 -4.91
CA TYR A 426 22.71 16.80 -5.43
C TYR A 426 23.17 18.24 -5.18
N ILE A 427 23.55 18.56 -3.93
CA ILE A 427 24.07 19.89 -3.57
C ILE A 427 25.30 20.25 -4.40
N LYS A 428 26.29 19.35 -4.51
CA LYS A 428 27.49 19.55 -5.33
C LYS A 428 27.16 19.81 -6.81
N SER A 429 26.13 19.15 -7.34
CA SER A 429 25.67 19.37 -8.72
C SER A 429 25.04 20.75 -8.92
N ILE A 430 24.29 21.25 -7.92
CA ILE A 430 23.71 22.61 -7.97
C ILE A 430 24.81 23.65 -7.87
N GLU A 431 25.71 23.54 -6.89
CA GLU A 431 26.83 24.49 -6.70
C GLU A 431 27.69 24.59 -7.98
N GLY A 432 27.99 23.45 -8.63
CA GLY A 432 28.72 23.42 -9.89
C GLY A 432 27.96 23.95 -11.11
N GLN A 433 26.63 24.09 -11.03
CA GLN A 433 25.80 24.77 -12.04
C GLN A 433 25.67 26.27 -11.75
N GLU A 434 25.53 26.67 -10.49
CA GLU A 434 25.48 28.08 -10.07
C GLU A 434 26.79 28.82 -10.38
N GLU A 435 27.94 28.17 -10.18
CA GLU A 435 29.26 28.69 -10.58
C GLU A 435 29.38 28.92 -12.10
N LYS A 436 28.65 28.15 -12.91
CA LYS A 436 28.68 28.25 -14.39
C LYS A 436 27.62 29.19 -14.96
N ALA A 437 26.50 29.38 -14.27
CA ALA A 437 25.36 30.14 -14.76
C ALA A 437 25.33 31.61 -14.26
N GLY A 438 26.17 31.97 -13.29
CA GLY A 438 26.20 33.33 -12.75
C GLY A 438 24.87 33.70 -12.07
N ARG A 439 24.65 33.16 -10.86
CA ARG A 439 23.53 33.41 -9.93
C ARG A 439 22.14 33.52 -10.54
N THR A 440 21.28 32.57 -10.17
CA THR A 440 19.84 32.78 -10.16
C THR A 440 19.20 32.14 -8.93
N ASP A 441 18.47 32.99 -8.19
CA ASP A 441 17.38 32.81 -7.23
C ASP A 441 17.42 31.67 -6.18
N GLU A 442 17.42 32.11 -4.92
CA GLU A 442 17.41 31.40 -3.63
C GLU A 442 16.15 30.56 -3.34
N ASN A 443 15.44 30.04 -4.34
CA ASN A 443 14.17 29.32 -4.14
C ASN A 443 14.27 27.78 -4.20
N VAL A 444 15.47 27.19 -4.12
CA VAL A 444 15.63 25.72 -4.12
C VAL A 444 15.70 25.19 -2.69
N ILE A 445 14.64 25.40 -1.91
CA ILE A 445 14.35 24.55 -0.75
C ILE A 445 13.17 23.66 -1.16
N ASP A 446 13.40 22.87 -2.22
CA ASP A 446 12.62 21.65 -2.40
C ASP A 446 12.97 20.76 -1.21
N PHE A 447 11.93 20.30 -0.51
CA PHE A 447 12.06 19.35 0.57
C PHE A 447 12.99 18.23 0.10
N TYR A 448 14.13 18.04 0.77
CA TYR A 448 15.10 17.02 0.39
C TYR A 448 14.34 15.70 0.37
N ARG A 449 14.11 15.15 -0.82
CA ARG A 449 13.32 13.92 -1.05
C ARG A 449 13.88 12.77 -0.20
N GLU A 450 15.15 12.88 0.16
CA GLU A 450 15.88 12.06 1.11
C GLU A 450 15.26 12.07 2.52
N ASP A 451 14.85 13.23 3.02
CA ASP A 451 14.16 13.37 4.30
C ASP A 451 12.77 12.70 4.23
N GLN A 452 12.07 12.77 3.08
CA GLN A 452 10.80 12.05 2.88
C GLN A 452 10.98 10.53 2.99
N VAL A 453 12.05 9.96 2.43
CA VAL A 453 12.34 8.52 2.55
C VAL A 453 12.53 8.13 4.02
N LEU A 454 13.27 8.94 4.79
CA LEU A 454 13.48 8.68 6.22
C LEU A 454 12.19 8.82 7.02
N PHE A 455 11.36 9.81 6.70
CA PHE A 455 10.06 10.02 7.32
C PHE A 455 9.09 8.87 7.02
N HIS A 456 9.07 8.36 5.79
CA HIS A 456 8.33 7.15 5.43
C HIS A 456 8.79 5.92 6.22
N ASP A 457 10.09 5.79 6.49
CA ASP A 457 10.64 4.69 7.28
C ASP A 457 10.31 4.81 8.78
N GLN A 458 10.31 6.03 9.31
CA GLN A 458 10.00 6.32 10.72
C GLN A 458 8.50 6.37 11.02
N GLY A 459 7.66 6.41 9.99
CA GLY A 459 6.21 6.49 10.13
C GLY A 459 5.68 7.87 10.47
N ILE A 460 6.40 8.92 10.07
CA ILE A 460 5.92 10.29 10.16
C ILE A 460 4.81 10.48 9.11
N PRO A 461 3.58 10.86 9.51
CA PRO A 461 2.47 11.02 8.59
C PRO A 461 2.74 12.03 7.46
N LEU A 462 2.24 11.76 6.25
CA LEU A 462 2.47 12.60 5.07
C LEU A 462 1.95 14.04 5.26
N HIS A 463 0.88 14.26 6.02
CA HIS A 463 0.38 15.61 6.32
C HIS A 463 1.19 16.32 7.42
N ASP A 464 1.91 15.59 8.28
CA ASP A 464 2.89 16.19 9.20
C ASP A 464 4.10 16.68 8.40
N ILE A 465 4.47 15.96 7.34
CA ILE A 465 5.43 16.41 6.33
C ILE A 465 4.90 17.68 5.63
N GLU A 466 3.65 17.70 5.15
CA GLU A 466 3.03 18.89 4.54
C GLU A 466 2.87 20.07 5.54
N ALA A 467 2.62 19.80 6.82
CA ALA A 467 2.54 20.82 7.86
C ALA A 467 3.93 21.39 8.19
N LEU A 468 4.96 20.55 8.25
CA LEU A 468 6.36 20.97 8.36
C LEU A 468 6.79 21.80 7.14
N GLU A 469 6.34 21.43 5.94
CA GLU A 469 6.54 22.20 4.71
C GLU A 469 5.90 23.59 4.79
N LYS A 470 4.62 23.67 5.19
CA LYS A 470 3.91 24.95 5.36
C LYS A 470 4.51 25.82 6.45
N LEU A 471 4.89 25.22 7.59
CA LEU A 471 5.54 25.94 8.70
C LEU A 471 6.92 26.48 8.29
N ARG A 472 7.72 25.72 7.54
CA ARG A 472 9.00 26.21 7.00
C ARG A 472 8.83 27.28 5.95
N ALA A 473 7.89 27.13 5.01
CA ALA A 473 7.61 28.15 4.00
C ALA A 473 7.22 29.49 4.64
N ALA A 474 6.40 29.47 5.69
CA ALA A 474 6.07 30.65 6.48
C ALA A 474 7.31 31.24 7.19
N ASN A 475 8.21 30.39 7.67
CA ASN A 475 9.45 30.81 8.35
C ASN A 475 10.50 31.38 7.37
N THR A 476 10.58 30.87 6.14
CA THR A 476 11.43 31.41 5.07
C THR A 476 10.91 32.76 4.58
N GLN A 477 9.58 32.92 4.46
CA GLN A 477 8.96 34.22 4.21
C GLN A 477 9.28 35.21 5.34
N LEU A 478 9.20 34.80 6.61
CA LEU A 478 9.57 35.66 7.75
C LEU A 478 11.05 36.06 7.76
N LYS A 479 11.97 35.16 7.37
CA LYS A 479 13.40 35.49 7.22
C LYS A 479 13.63 36.51 6.10
N SER A 480 12.88 36.45 5.01
CA SER A 480 12.97 37.42 3.90
C SER A 480 12.47 38.84 4.28
N PHE A 481 11.81 39.01 5.43
CA PHE A 481 11.37 40.30 5.96
C PHE A 481 12.29 40.89 7.05
N THR A 482 13.48 40.32 7.30
CA THR A 482 14.37 40.82 8.36
C THR A 482 15.43 41.78 7.81
N ILE A 483 15.26 43.07 8.12
CA ILE A 483 16.31 44.11 8.06
C ILE A 483 17.49 43.65 8.95
N PRO A 484 18.76 43.90 8.55
CA PRO A 484 19.92 43.34 9.23
C PRO A 484 20.13 43.99 10.59
N THR A 485 19.93 43.24 11.67
CA THR A 485 20.58 43.53 12.95
C THR A 485 20.83 42.25 13.74
N GLN A 486 22.03 42.21 14.33
CA GLN A 486 22.60 41.14 15.15
C GLN A 486 21.63 40.65 16.22
N GLU A 487 21.16 39.40 16.08
CA GLU A 487 20.89 38.46 17.18
C GLU A 487 20.38 37.13 16.58
N GLN A 488 21.22 36.48 15.79
CA GLN A 488 21.05 35.07 15.42
C GLN A 488 21.56 34.19 16.57
N THR A 489 20.75 33.96 17.61
CA THR A 489 21.13 32.93 18.62
C THR A 489 19.99 32.27 19.39
N SER A 490 18.70 32.49 19.09
CA SER A 490 17.62 32.00 20.00
C SER A 490 16.48 31.18 19.36
N MET A 491 16.66 30.59 18.17
CA MET A 491 15.63 29.74 17.54
C MET A 491 16.16 28.36 17.11
N GLU A 492 17.05 27.77 17.92
CA GLU A 492 17.50 26.37 17.74
C GLU A 492 16.80 25.35 18.66
N TRP A 493 15.90 25.76 19.53
CA TRP A 493 15.34 24.87 20.58
C TRP A 493 13.93 24.29 20.30
N LEU A 494 13.37 24.44 19.10
CA LEU A 494 12.01 23.96 18.78
C LEU A 494 11.92 22.91 17.65
N LEU A 495 13.05 22.28 17.29
CA LEU A 495 13.11 21.20 16.29
C LEU A 495 13.91 19.97 16.79
N LEU A 496 13.55 19.46 17.97
CA LEU A 496 13.89 18.09 18.39
C LEU A 496 12.61 17.27 18.54
#